data_AF-K1T1P9-F1
#
_entry.id   AF-K1T1P9-F1
#
_cell.length_a   1.000
_cell.length_b   1.000
_cell.length_c   1.000
_cell.angle_alpha   90.00
_cell.angle_beta   90.00
_cell.angle_gamma   90.00
#
_symmetry.space_group_name_H-M   'P 1'
#
loop_
_entity.id
_entity.type
_entity.pdbx_description
1 polymer ?
#
loop_
_entity_poly.entity_id
_entity_poly.type
_entity_poly.pdbx_seq_one_letter_code
_entity_poly.pdbx_strand_id
1 'polypeptide(L)'
;MNWILRTRFGDGYRLGGLIIGIWTKNIRGDKDDMQTEARNTPTDNLKAASSCALAAPHFEKKDPVFARWCRNSAIEDFQFAIDLLDTQRTEQNETELYALATVTAMRLYRLTQDVYYLDWATRLARTVMAGQQLEKRTDWKIPLRGFFYESSRKKRILAYYHQSQEHLMAEGLSMLLTDAPTHPDAPLWQASCEAYADYLRGVSQLIEPYGILPSAVYEVDNTDYKNLYHEGEQVGL
;
A
#
# COMPACT_ATOMS: atom_id res chain seq x y z
N MET A 1 -1.65 15.96 8.65
CA MET A 1 -0.57 16.58 7.83
C MET A 1 0.62 17.09 8.64
N ASN A 2 0.44 17.98 9.63
CA ASN A 2 1.57 18.49 10.42
C ASN A 2 2.49 17.40 11.00
N TRP A 3 1.93 16.29 11.49
CA TRP A 3 2.73 15.16 11.96
C TRP A 3 3.61 14.57 10.85
N ILE A 4 3.01 14.20 9.71
CA ILE A 4 3.72 13.60 8.55
C ILE A 4 4.91 14.45 8.08
N LEU A 5 4.73 15.78 8.08
CA LEU A 5 5.75 16.73 7.64
C LEU A 5 6.80 17.01 8.71
N ARG A 6 6.44 16.98 9.99
CA ARG A 6 7.38 17.20 11.11
C ARG A 6 8.19 15.96 11.47
N THR A 7 7.75 14.77 11.05
CA THR A 7 8.50 13.51 11.23
C THR A 7 9.44 13.20 10.08
N ARG A 8 9.56 14.09 9.09
CA ARG A 8 10.42 13.97 7.91
C ARG A 8 11.71 14.79 8.10
N PHE A 9 12.86 14.20 7.81
CA PHE A 9 14.16 14.88 7.94
C PHE A 9 14.71 15.48 6.63
N GLY A 10 14.12 15.13 5.48
CA GLY A 10 14.43 15.74 4.18
C GLY A 10 15.40 14.95 3.30
N ASP A 11 15.84 13.78 3.76
CA ASP A 11 16.84 12.90 3.13
C ASP A 11 16.32 11.46 2.96
N GLY A 12 15.00 11.29 3.01
CA GLY A 12 14.31 10.00 2.97
C GLY A 12 14.15 9.35 4.35
N TYR A 13 14.85 9.82 5.38
CA TYR A 13 14.61 9.35 6.74
C TYR A 13 13.38 10.03 7.35
N ARG A 14 12.58 9.22 8.03
CA ARG A 14 11.43 9.67 8.80
C ARG A 14 11.19 8.83 10.04
N LEU A 15 10.56 9.43 11.03
CA LEU A 15 10.03 8.73 12.18
C LEU A 15 8.66 8.13 11.80
N GLY A 16 8.64 6.83 11.51
CA GLY A 16 7.43 6.09 11.09
C GLY A 16 6.39 5.90 12.20
N GLY A 17 6.81 6.03 13.45
CA GLY A 17 5.95 5.88 14.62
C GLY A 17 6.66 5.11 15.73
N LEU A 18 6.06 5.13 16.91
CA LEU A 18 6.50 4.38 18.07
C LEU A 18 5.27 3.78 18.72
N ILE A 19 5.24 2.45 18.84
CA ILE A 19 4.17 1.75 19.54
C ILE A 19 4.55 1.71 21.03
N ILE A 20 3.72 2.33 21.86
CA ILE A 20 3.86 2.33 23.32
C ILE A 20 2.63 1.66 23.92
N GLY A 21 2.85 0.66 24.77
CA GLY A 21 1.78 -0.03 25.52
C GLY A 21 1.42 0.62 26.84
N ILE A 22 1.82 1.88 27.05
CA ILE A 22 1.66 2.61 28.31
C ILE A 22 1.01 3.97 28.08
N TRP A 23 0.21 4.40 29.04
CA TRP A 23 -0.33 5.76 29.08
C TRP A 23 0.72 6.71 29.66
N THR A 24 1.03 7.77 28.92
CA THR A 24 2.10 8.72 29.25
C THR A 24 1.51 9.94 29.95
N LYS A 25 2.29 10.58 30.83
CA LYS A 25 1.89 11.86 31.45
C LYS A 25 2.20 13.05 30.54
N ASN A 26 2.87 12.81 29.41
CA ASN A 26 3.33 13.81 28.47
C ASN A 26 4.23 14.88 29.13
N ILE A 27 5.04 14.44 30.09
CA ILE A 27 6.10 15.22 30.74
C ILE A 27 7.41 14.64 30.22
N ARG A 28 8.39 15.50 29.92
CA ARG A 28 9.72 15.02 29.53
C ARG A 28 10.51 14.63 30.77
N GLY A 29 11.16 13.47 30.75
CA GLY A 29 12.14 13.01 31.73
C GLY A 29 11.74 11.76 32.52
N ASP A 30 10.59 11.14 32.26
CA ASP A 30 10.17 9.90 32.89
C ASP A 30 10.25 8.67 31.97
N LYS A 31 9.78 7.53 32.46
CA LYS A 31 10.00 6.21 31.84
C LYS A 31 9.27 6.02 30.52
N ASP A 32 8.44 6.97 30.13
CA ASP A 32 7.69 7.04 28.88
C ASP A 32 8.40 7.87 27.78
N ASP A 33 9.57 8.46 28.07
CA ASP A 33 10.49 9.04 27.07
C ASP A 33 11.18 7.93 26.24
N MET A 34 10.37 7.16 25.53
CA MET A 34 10.83 6.08 24.68
C MET A 34 11.43 6.63 23.38
N GLN A 35 12.56 6.08 22.97
CA GLN A 35 13.27 6.46 21.76
C GLN A 35 13.12 5.39 20.70
N THR A 36 13.10 5.80 19.43
CA THR A 36 13.22 4.90 18.30
C THR A 36 13.98 5.59 17.18
N GLU A 37 14.54 4.79 16.29
CA GLU A 37 15.34 5.25 15.18
C GLU A 37 14.46 5.67 14.01
N ALA A 38 14.82 6.78 13.38
CA ALA A 38 14.27 7.13 12.08
C ALA A 38 14.75 6.12 11.04
N ARG A 39 13.88 5.77 10.10
CA ARG A 39 14.21 4.81 9.04
C ARG A 39 13.90 5.41 7.68
N ASN A 40 14.65 4.96 6.67
CA ASN A 40 14.36 5.23 5.27
C ASN A 40 13.83 3.95 4.63
N THR A 41 12.50 3.86 4.53
CA THR A 41 11.81 2.69 3.95
C THR A 41 10.91 3.15 2.80
N PRO A 42 10.79 2.36 1.71
CA PRO A 42 9.84 2.65 0.64
C PRO A 42 8.42 2.81 1.17
N THR A 43 7.98 1.93 2.06
CA THR A 43 6.60 1.94 2.57
C THR A 43 6.27 3.24 3.30
N ASP A 44 7.11 3.70 4.22
CA ASP A 44 6.82 4.92 4.99
C ASP A 44 6.87 6.16 4.09
N ASN A 45 7.83 6.21 3.17
CA ASN A 45 7.97 7.31 2.22
C ASN A 45 6.81 7.35 1.22
N LEU A 46 6.34 6.21 0.70
CA LEU A 46 5.17 6.16 -0.17
C LEU A 46 3.90 6.58 0.58
N LYS A 47 3.66 6.08 1.80
CA LYS A 47 2.49 6.48 2.60
C LYS A 47 2.47 8.00 2.84
N ALA A 48 3.62 8.57 3.17
CA ALA A 48 3.76 10.01 3.35
C ALA A 48 3.56 10.79 2.06
N ALA A 49 4.21 10.37 0.97
CA ALA A 49 4.08 10.98 -0.34
C ALA A 49 2.63 10.99 -0.81
N SER A 50 1.96 9.85 -0.67
CA SER A 50 0.56 9.66 -1.02
C SER A 50 -0.36 10.60 -0.24
N SER A 51 -0.12 10.72 1.07
CA SER A 51 -0.88 11.62 1.96
C SER A 51 -0.64 13.09 1.61
N CYS A 52 0.61 13.47 1.38
CA CYS A 52 0.99 14.83 1.00
C CYS A 52 0.44 15.21 -0.38
N ALA A 53 0.43 14.28 -1.33
CA ALA A 53 -0.10 14.51 -2.67
C ALA A 53 -1.61 14.76 -2.65
N LEU A 54 -2.35 13.99 -1.84
CA LEU A 54 -3.79 14.22 -1.61
C LEU A 54 -4.05 15.54 -0.86
N ALA A 55 -3.21 15.89 0.12
CA ALA A 55 -3.44 17.06 0.94
C ALA A 55 -3.18 18.38 0.21
N ALA A 56 -2.16 18.44 -0.64
CA ALA A 56 -1.68 19.70 -1.24
C ALA A 56 -2.81 20.53 -1.90
N PRO A 57 -3.68 19.97 -2.76
CA PRO A 57 -4.77 20.72 -3.40
C PRO A 57 -5.75 21.36 -2.41
N HIS A 58 -5.98 20.73 -1.25
CA HIS A 58 -6.90 21.25 -0.23
C HIS A 58 -6.37 22.48 0.51
N PHE A 59 -5.05 22.71 0.47
CA PHE A 59 -4.42 23.86 1.12
C PHE A 59 -4.09 24.98 0.15
N GLU A 60 -4.14 24.79 -1.17
CA GLU A 60 -3.70 25.80 -2.16
C GLU A 60 -4.30 27.19 -1.94
N LYS A 61 -5.60 27.26 -1.62
CA LYS A 61 -6.31 28.53 -1.36
C LYS A 61 -6.23 29.02 0.09
N LYS A 62 -5.93 28.13 1.04
CA LYS A 62 -5.97 28.42 2.49
C LYS A 62 -4.59 28.78 3.04
N ASP A 63 -3.58 28.04 2.60
CA ASP A 63 -2.19 28.19 2.97
C ASP A 63 -1.30 27.70 1.81
N PRO A 64 -0.96 28.58 0.85
CA PRO A 64 -0.20 28.21 -0.34
C PRO A 64 1.25 27.79 -0.01
N VAL A 65 1.79 28.22 1.13
CA VAL A 65 3.13 27.80 1.59
C VAL A 65 3.08 26.36 2.06
N PHE A 66 2.08 26.02 2.88
CA PHE A 66 1.87 24.67 3.35
C PHE A 66 1.51 23.70 2.21
N ALA A 67 0.69 24.15 1.26
CA ALA A 67 0.38 23.38 0.05
C ALA A 67 1.65 23.06 -0.75
N ARG A 68 2.55 24.03 -0.93
CA ARG A 68 3.83 23.84 -1.62
C ARG A 68 4.75 22.91 -0.85
N TRP A 69 4.79 23.02 0.48
CA TRP A 69 5.55 22.10 1.32
C TRP A 69 5.05 20.65 1.19
N CYS A 70 3.73 20.44 1.18
CA CYS A 70 3.13 19.14 0.91
C CYS A 70 3.52 18.62 -0.49
N ARG A 71 3.36 19.44 -1.54
CA ARG A 71 3.71 19.05 -2.91
C ARG A 71 5.18 18.62 -3.02
N ASN A 72 6.10 19.45 -2.53
CA ASN A 72 7.54 19.16 -2.62
C ASN A 72 7.90 17.90 -1.83
N SER A 73 7.37 17.77 -0.61
CA SER A 73 7.60 16.57 0.21
C SER A 73 7.07 15.31 -0.48
N ALA A 74 5.92 15.39 -1.17
CA ALA A 74 5.36 14.26 -1.89
C ALA A 74 6.24 13.79 -3.05
N ILE A 75 6.78 14.74 -3.82
CA ILE A 75 7.66 14.46 -4.95
C ILE A 75 8.97 13.83 -4.47
N GLU A 76 9.60 14.45 -3.46
CA GLU A 76 10.87 13.98 -2.90
C GLU A 76 10.73 12.60 -2.23
N ASP A 77 9.69 12.40 -1.41
CA ASP A 77 9.47 11.12 -0.72
C ASP A 77 9.15 9.98 -1.69
N PHE A 78 8.43 10.26 -2.77
CA PHE A 78 8.24 9.28 -3.82
C PHE A 78 9.57 8.87 -4.44
N GLN A 79 10.45 9.83 -4.75
CA GLN A 79 11.77 9.51 -5.31
C GLN A 79 12.60 8.65 -4.34
N PHE A 80 12.66 9.02 -3.06
CA PHE A 80 13.36 8.23 -2.04
C PHE A 80 12.84 6.79 -1.95
N ALA A 81 11.52 6.61 -2.08
CA ALA A 81 10.94 5.28 -2.08
C ALA A 81 11.28 4.47 -3.34
N ILE A 82 11.21 5.09 -4.52
CA ILE A 82 11.51 4.44 -5.79
C ILE A 82 12.98 4.02 -5.86
N ASP A 83 13.90 4.84 -5.37
CA ASP A 83 15.35 4.52 -5.34
C ASP A 83 15.66 3.26 -4.50
N LEU A 84 14.82 2.96 -3.52
CA LEU A 84 14.97 1.81 -2.62
C LEU A 84 14.08 0.62 -3.00
N LEU A 85 13.14 0.80 -3.92
CA LEU A 85 12.07 -0.15 -4.21
C LEU A 85 12.62 -1.54 -4.58
N ASP A 86 13.56 -1.61 -5.52
CA ASP A 86 14.13 -2.87 -5.99
C ASP A 86 15.00 -3.57 -4.92
N THR A 87 15.58 -2.80 -4.00
CA THR A 87 16.49 -3.32 -2.96
C THR A 87 15.76 -3.82 -1.71
N GLN A 88 14.60 -3.25 -1.38
CA GLN A 88 13.83 -3.59 -0.18
C GLN A 88 12.58 -4.42 -0.47
N ARG A 89 12.25 -4.63 -1.76
CA ARG A 89 11.23 -5.59 -2.16
C ARG A 89 11.66 -7.02 -1.83
N THR A 90 10.76 -7.79 -1.24
CA THR A 90 10.91 -9.21 -0.97
C THR A 90 9.79 -10.01 -1.65
N GLU A 91 9.84 -11.34 -1.59
CA GLU A 91 8.74 -12.18 -2.08
C GLU A 91 7.45 -12.02 -1.25
N GLN A 92 7.56 -11.51 -0.02
CA GLN A 92 6.45 -11.37 0.93
C GLN A 92 5.73 -10.02 0.83
N ASN A 93 6.39 -8.98 0.28
CA ASN A 93 5.83 -7.62 0.23
C ASN A 93 5.64 -7.07 -1.18
N GLU A 94 6.09 -7.77 -2.23
CA GLU A 94 6.15 -7.23 -3.60
C GLU A 94 4.80 -6.66 -4.05
N THR A 95 3.75 -7.46 -4.01
CA THR A 95 2.45 -7.06 -4.55
C THR A 95 1.87 -5.87 -3.79
N GLU A 96 1.97 -5.85 -2.46
CA GLU A 96 1.49 -4.73 -1.65
C GLU A 96 2.33 -3.46 -1.84
N LEU A 97 3.65 -3.59 -1.79
CA LEU A 97 4.54 -2.45 -1.92
C LEU A 97 4.35 -1.79 -3.30
N TYR A 98 4.18 -2.59 -4.34
CA TYR A 98 3.96 -2.10 -5.70
C TYR A 98 2.55 -1.52 -5.88
N ALA A 99 1.54 -2.04 -5.19
CA ALA A 99 0.20 -1.46 -5.18
C ALA A 99 0.20 -0.08 -4.51
N LEU A 100 0.85 0.06 -3.35
CA LEU A 100 1.04 1.35 -2.68
C LEU A 100 1.82 2.33 -3.56
N ALA A 101 2.89 1.86 -4.22
CA ALA A 101 3.67 2.68 -5.15
C ALA A 101 2.83 3.13 -6.35
N THR A 102 2.00 2.25 -6.91
CA THR A 102 1.07 2.56 -8.02
C THR A 102 0.07 3.65 -7.63
N VAL A 103 -0.60 3.50 -6.48
CA VAL A 103 -1.56 4.50 -5.98
C VAL A 103 -0.88 5.85 -5.73
N THR A 104 0.32 5.82 -5.14
CA THR A 104 1.10 7.03 -4.85
C THR A 104 1.51 7.75 -6.14
N ALA A 105 2.00 7.01 -7.13
CA ALA A 105 2.33 7.52 -8.45
C ALA A 105 1.10 8.15 -9.12
N MET A 106 -0.07 7.48 -9.09
CA MET A 106 -1.31 8.05 -9.64
C MET A 106 -1.76 9.33 -8.92
N ARG A 107 -1.60 9.40 -7.59
CA ARG A 107 -1.89 10.63 -6.83
C ARG A 107 -0.94 11.78 -7.20
N LEU A 108 0.33 11.47 -7.45
CA LEU A 108 1.30 12.44 -7.96
C LEU A 108 1.02 12.85 -9.40
N TYR A 109 0.61 11.93 -10.27
CA TYR A 109 0.15 12.26 -11.62
C TYR A 109 -1.03 13.23 -11.56
N ARG A 110 -2.06 12.95 -10.75
CA ARG A 110 -3.18 13.87 -10.57
C ARG A 110 -2.76 15.25 -10.04
N LEU A 111 -1.82 15.29 -9.09
CA LEU A 111 -1.32 16.54 -8.53
C LEU A 111 -0.48 17.37 -9.53
N THR A 112 0.37 16.70 -10.31
CA THR A 112 1.43 17.37 -11.09
C THR A 112 1.10 17.46 -12.58
N GLN A 113 0.24 16.58 -13.08
CA GLN A 113 0.00 16.31 -14.50
C GLN A 113 1.27 15.89 -15.26
N ASP A 114 2.29 15.42 -14.53
CA ASP A 114 3.55 14.96 -15.12
C ASP A 114 3.47 13.48 -15.48
N VAL A 115 3.60 13.18 -16.78
CA VAL A 115 3.53 11.83 -17.35
C VAL A 115 4.55 10.88 -16.75
N TYR A 116 5.65 11.39 -16.17
CA TYR A 116 6.62 10.60 -15.40
C TYR A 116 5.94 9.69 -14.37
N TYR A 117 4.96 10.21 -13.62
CA TYR A 117 4.27 9.43 -12.60
C TYR A 117 3.26 8.44 -13.19
N LEU A 118 2.65 8.78 -14.33
CA LEU A 118 1.76 7.84 -15.04
C LEU A 118 2.53 6.63 -15.58
N ASP A 119 3.73 6.86 -16.10
CA ASP A 119 4.62 5.80 -16.59
C ASP A 119 5.05 4.86 -15.45
N TRP A 120 5.41 5.44 -14.30
CA TRP A 120 5.69 4.66 -13.09
C TRP A 120 4.48 3.85 -12.64
N ALA A 121 3.30 4.47 -12.53
CA ALA A 121 2.09 3.77 -12.13
C ALA A 121 1.78 2.59 -13.06
N THR A 122 1.89 2.79 -14.37
CA THR A 122 1.66 1.77 -15.39
C THR A 122 2.65 0.60 -15.24
N ARG A 123 3.95 0.89 -15.07
CA ARG A 123 4.98 -0.14 -14.88
C ARG A 123 4.75 -0.95 -13.60
N LEU A 124 4.43 -0.28 -12.50
CA LEU A 124 4.23 -0.92 -11.20
C LEU A 124 2.95 -1.77 -11.18
N ALA A 125 1.87 -1.26 -11.79
CA ALA A 125 0.58 -1.96 -11.91
C ALA A 125 0.71 -3.34 -12.58
N ARG A 126 1.62 -3.50 -13.56
CA ARG A 126 1.89 -4.80 -14.18
C ARG A 126 2.35 -5.85 -13.16
N THR A 127 3.13 -5.45 -12.17
CA THR A 127 3.59 -6.36 -11.10
C THR A 127 2.44 -6.72 -10.15
N VAL A 128 1.58 -5.73 -9.82
CA VAL A 128 0.37 -5.96 -9.02
C VAL A 128 -0.55 -6.97 -9.71
N MET A 129 -0.85 -6.76 -10.99
CA MET A 129 -1.68 -7.68 -11.78
C MET A 129 -1.03 -9.07 -11.94
N ALA A 130 0.30 -9.13 -12.07
CA ALA A 130 1.02 -10.41 -12.10
C ALA A 130 0.87 -11.19 -10.79
N GLY A 131 0.70 -10.51 -9.66
CA GLY A 131 0.37 -11.11 -8.37
C GLY A 131 -1.10 -11.52 -8.20
N GLN A 132 -1.97 -11.35 -9.18
CA GLN A 132 -3.41 -11.66 -9.05
C GLN A 132 -3.77 -13.04 -9.62
N GLN A 133 -4.72 -13.73 -8.99
CA GLN A 133 -5.33 -14.95 -9.52
C GLN A 133 -6.45 -14.62 -10.52
N LEU A 134 -6.18 -14.57 -11.83
CA LEU A 134 -7.22 -14.27 -12.84
C LEU A 134 -8.09 -15.48 -13.20
N GLU A 135 -7.52 -16.67 -13.19
CA GLU A 135 -8.23 -17.92 -13.47
C GLU A 135 -8.99 -18.40 -12.25
N LYS A 136 -10.19 -18.96 -12.45
CA LYS A 136 -10.98 -19.51 -11.36
C LYS A 136 -10.34 -20.79 -10.84
N ARG A 137 -10.04 -20.85 -9.54
CA ARG A 137 -9.57 -22.06 -8.83
C ARG A 137 -10.72 -23.05 -8.71
N THR A 138 -10.92 -23.88 -9.73
CA THR A 138 -12.00 -24.89 -9.77
C THR A 138 -11.68 -26.15 -8.97
N ASP A 139 -10.43 -26.28 -8.50
CA ASP A 139 -9.97 -27.31 -7.57
C ASP A 139 -10.53 -27.13 -6.16
N TRP A 140 -11.08 -25.95 -5.84
CA TRP A 140 -11.67 -25.66 -4.53
C TRP A 140 -13.18 -25.93 -4.49
N LYS A 141 -13.69 -26.30 -3.32
CA LYS A 141 -15.14 -26.45 -3.07
C LYS A 141 -15.92 -25.18 -3.44
N ILE A 142 -15.31 -24.02 -3.20
CA ILE A 142 -15.83 -22.71 -3.58
C ILE A 142 -14.88 -22.15 -4.62
N PRO A 143 -15.25 -22.18 -5.91
CA PRO A 143 -14.37 -21.69 -6.96
C PRO A 143 -14.22 -20.17 -6.87
N LEU A 144 -12.99 -19.69 -6.70
CA LEU A 144 -12.67 -18.25 -6.56
C LEU A 144 -11.64 -17.80 -7.60
N ARG A 145 -11.72 -16.54 -8.00
CA ARG A 145 -10.70 -15.77 -8.74
C ARG A 145 -10.67 -14.36 -8.18
N GLY A 146 -9.61 -13.61 -8.47
CA GLY A 146 -9.48 -12.19 -8.20
C GLY A 146 -8.72 -11.80 -6.93
N PHE A 147 -8.44 -12.76 -6.06
CA PHE A 147 -7.56 -12.56 -4.90
C PHE A 147 -6.10 -12.39 -5.33
N PHE A 148 -5.29 -11.84 -4.44
CA PHE A 148 -3.89 -11.54 -4.68
C PHE A 148 -2.96 -12.47 -3.91
N TYR A 149 -1.78 -12.67 -4.46
CA TYR A 149 -0.64 -13.29 -3.79
C TYR A 149 0.31 -12.19 -3.30
N GLU A 150 1.22 -12.54 -2.39
CA GLU A 150 2.22 -11.61 -1.87
C GLU A 150 3.23 -11.14 -2.91
N SER A 151 3.42 -11.93 -3.97
CA SER A 151 4.27 -11.63 -5.10
C SER A 151 3.76 -12.25 -6.39
N SER A 152 4.31 -11.77 -7.49
CA SER A 152 4.13 -12.32 -8.85
C SER A 152 4.50 -13.80 -9.00
N ARG A 153 5.26 -14.37 -8.04
CA ARG A 153 5.56 -15.81 -8.00
C ARG A 153 4.39 -16.68 -7.57
N LYS A 154 3.33 -16.09 -7.01
CA LYS A 154 2.10 -16.77 -6.59
C LYS A 154 2.31 -17.96 -5.65
N LYS A 155 3.28 -17.86 -4.75
CA LYS A 155 3.57 -18.91 -3.75
C LYS A 155 2.64 -18.85 -2.56
N ARG A 156 2.32 -17.64 -2.07
CA ARG A 156 1.47 -17.43 -0.89
C ARG A 156 0.42 -16.39 -1.17
N ILE A 157 -0.82 -16.73 -0.83
CA ILE A 157 -1.95 -15.83 -0.92
C ILE A 157 -1.73 -14.68 0.07
N LEU A 158 -1.98 -13.46 -0.38
CA LEU A 158 -1.86 -12.28 0.45
C LEU A 158 -2.92 -12.33 1.55
N ALA A 159 -2.48 -12.25 2.80
CA ALA A 159 -3.32 -12.21 3.98
C ALA A 159 -2.75 -11.21 4.99
N TYR A 160 -3.62 -10.66 5.83
CA TYR A 160 -3.29 -9.59 6.77
C TYR A 160 -3.52 -10.02 8.22
N TYR A 161 -2.55 -9.72 9.09
CA TYR A 161 -2.61 -10.06 10.52
C TYR A 161 -2.98 -8.88 11.43
N HIS A 162 -2.52 -7.67 11.08
CA HIS A 162 -2.71 -6.47 11.92
C HIS A 162 -3.26 -5.30 11.11
N GLN A 163 -2.51 -4.82 10.12
CA GLN A 163 -2.91 -3.68 9.29
C GLN A 163 -3.11 -4.16 7.86
N SER A 164 -4.34 -4.00 7.34
CA SER A 164 -4.65 -4.28 5.95
C SER A 164 -4.56 -3.01 5.09
N GLN A 165 -4.01 -3.16 3.89
CA GLN A 165 -4.07 -2.18 2.82
C GLN A 165 -4.62 -2.81 1.53
N GLU A 166 -5.47 -3.84 1.64
CA GLU A 166 -5.96 -4.63 0.51
C GLU A 166 -6.62 -3.78 -0.59
N HIS A 167 -7.30 -2.69 -0.21
CA HIS A 167 -7.92 -1.75 -1.15
C HIS A 167 -6.94 -1.18 -2.18
N LEU A 168 -5.65 -1.04 -1.84
CA LEU A 168 -4.64 -0.48 -2.74
C LEU A 168 -4.43 -1.35 -4.00
N MET A 169 -4.69 -2.67 -3.90
CA MET A 169 -4.53 -3.61 -5.01
C MET A 169 -5.44 -3.26 -6.19
N ALA A 170 -6.62 -2.70 -5.91
CA ALA A 170 -7.59 -2.30 -6.92
C ALA A 170 -7.62 -0.78 -7.13
N GLU A 171 -7.32 0.04 -6.11
CA GLU A 171 -7.41 1.50 -6.20
C GLU A 171 -6.53 2.05 -7.34
N GLY A 172 -5.25 1.64 -7.40
CA GLY A 172 -4.32 2.13 -8.41
C GLY A 172 -4.74 1.78 -9.84
N LEU A 173 -5.26 0.55 -10.03
CA LEU A 173 -5.79 0.08 -11.31
C LEU A 173 -7.04 0.85 -11.75
N SER A 174 -7.94 1.13 -10.79
CA SER A 174 -9.12 1.96 -11.04
C SER A 174 -8.74 3.39 -11.41
N MET A 175 -7.71 3.97 -10.78
CA MET A 175 -7.21 5.30 -11.13
C MET A 175 -6.65 5.31 -12.55
N LEU A 176 -5.85 4.31 -12.92
CA LEU A 176 -5.29 4.16 -14.27
C LEU A 176 -6.38 4.05 -15.33
N LEU A 177 -7.42 3.25 -15.10
CA LEU A 177 -8.59 3.16 -15.99
C LEU A 177 -9.33 4.48 -16.15
N THR A 178 -9.45 5.24 -15.06
CA THR A 178 -10.18 6.52 -15.06
C THR A 178 -9.39 7.59 -15.82
N ASP A 179 -8.09 7.67 -15.56
CA ASP A 179 -7.27 8.80 -15.99
C ASP A 179 -6.54 8.54 -17.32
N ALA A 180 -6.37 7.27 -17.71
CA ALA A 180 -5.72 6.85 -18.96
C ALA A 180 -6.48 5.75 -19.72
N PRO A 181 -7.79 5.93 -20.02
CA PRO A 181 -8.65 4.87 -20.59
C PRO A 181 -8.23 4.41 -21.99
N THR A 182 -7.44 5.20 -22.72
CA THR A 182 -6.93 4.87 -24.07
C THR A 182 -5.54 4.24 -24.06
N HIS A 183 -4.95 4.04 -22.88
CA HIS A 183 -3.64 3.41 -22.76
C HIS A 183 -3.71 1.93 -23.24
N PRO A 184 -2.66 1.40 -23.91
CA PRO A 184 -2.67 0.01 -24.40
C PRO A 184 -2.95 -1.05 -23.32
N ASP A 185 -2.58 -0.79 -22.07
CA ASP A 185 -2.83 -1.71 -20.94
C ASP A 185 -4.22 -1.53 -20.31
N ALA A 186 -5.04 -0.58 -20.73
CA ALA A 186 -6.36 -0.35 -20.13
C ALA A 186 -7.25 -1.61 -20.08
N PRO A 187 -7.32 -2.46 -21.12
CA PRO A 187 -8.04 -3.73 -21.03
C PRO A 187 -7.51 -4.67 -19.93
N LEU A 188 -6.21 -4.64 -19.63
CA LEU A 188 -5.61 -5.46 -18.57
C LEU A 188 -6.03 -4.96 -17.19
N TRP A 189 -6.00 -3.65 -16.96
CA TRP A 189 -6.46 -3.04 -15.71
C TRP A 189 -7.94 -3.34 -15.48
N GLN A 190 -8.76 -3.27 -16.53
CA GLN A 190 -10.18 -3.60 -16.46
C GLN A 190 -10.39 -5.06 -16.02
N ALA A 191 -9.72 -6.00 -16.70
CA ALA A 191 -9.83 -7.42 -16.35
C ALA A 191 -9.41 -7.71 -14.89
N SER A 192 -8.39 -7.00 -14.40
CA SER A 192 -7.92 -7.11 -13.02
C SER A 192 -8.93 -6.57 -12.00
N CYS A 193 -9.52 -5.40 -12.27
CA CYS A 193 -10.60 -4.82 -11.45
C CYS A 193 -11.86 -5.73 -11.44
N GLU A 194 -12.25 -6.26 -12.60
CA GLU A 194 -13.38 -7.19 -12.72
C GLU A 194 -13.13 -8.49 -11.95
N ALA A 195 -11.92 -9.05 -12.03
CA ALA A 195 -11.55 -10.22 -11.25
C ALA A 195 -11.66 -9.96 -9.74
N TYR A 196 -11.15 -8.82 -9.25
CA TYR A 196 -11.29 -8.46 -7.84
C TYR A 196 -12.76 -8.24 -7.43
N ALA A 197 -13.59 -7.66 -8.31
CA ALA A 197 -15.02 -7.56 -8.06
C ALA A 197 -15.71 -8.94 -8.00
N ASP A 198 -15.28 -9.91 -8.82
CA ASP A 198 -15.75 -11.29 -8.74
C ASP A 198 -15.34 -11.95 -7.43
N TYR A 199 -14.12 -11.70 -6.94
CA TYR A 199 -13.66 -12.16 -5.63
C TYR A 199 -14.58 -11.67 -4.53
N LEU A 200 -14.80 -10.35 -4.44
CA LEU A 200 -15.66 -9.72 -3.43
C LEU A 200 -17.07 -10.28 -3.46
N ARG A 201 -17.66 -10.44 -4.66
CA ARG A 201 -19.00 -11.04 -4.84
C ARG A 201 -19.05 -12.51 -4.42
N GLY A 202 -17.98 -13.27 -4.66
CA GLY A 202 -17.89 -14.67 -4.26
C GLY A 202 -17.79 -14.83 -2.75
N VAL A 203 -16.94 -14.03 -2.11
CA VAL A 203 -16.69 -14.16 -0.66
C VAL A 203 -17.79 -13.54 0.20
N SER A 204 -18.53 -12.53 -0.31
CA SER A 204 -19.64 -11.92 0.42
C SER A 204 -20.78 -12.88 0.74
N GLN A 205 -20.93 -13.95 -0.06
CA GLN A 205 -21.98 -14.97 0.10
C GLN A 205 -21.65 -16.01 1.19
N LEU A 206 -20.44 -15.96 1.78
CA LEU A 206 -19.95 -17.01 2.67
C LEU A 206 -20.35 -16.81 4.13
N ILE A 207 -20.68 -15.59 4.53
CA ILE A 207 -20.98 -15.22 5.92
C ILE A 207 -22.40 -14.68 6.05
N GLU A 208 -23.37 -15.35 5.42
CA GLU A 208 -24.80 -15.06 5.63
C GLU A 208 -25.21 -15.40 7.08
N PRO A 209 -26.05 -14.58 7.75
CA PRO A 209 -26.73 -13.36 7.27
C PRO A 209 -25.95 -12.05 7.50
N TYR A 210 -24.70 -12.13 7.98
CA TYR A 210 -23.96 -10.94 8.43
C TYR A 210 -23.39 -10.11 7.28
N GLY A 211 -23.21 -10.70 6.10
CA GLY A 211 -22.69 -10.00 4.91
C GLY A 211 -21.27 -9.44 5.10
N ILE A 212 -20.53 -9.97 6.07
CA ILE A 212 -19.14 -9.57 6.34
C ILE A 212 -18.25 -10.21 5.29
N LEU A 213 -17.36 -9.41 4.70
CA LEU A 213 -16.35 -9.91 3.78
C LEU A 213 -15.29 -10.70 4.57
N PRO A 214 -15.04 -11.98 4.24
CA PRO A 214 -13.90 -12.71 4.76
C PRO A 214 -12.59 -11.93 4.53
N SER A 215 -11.71 -11.93 5.52
CA SER A 215 -10.48 -11.13 5.47
C SER A 215 -9.43 -11.63 4.47
N ALA A 216 -9.34 -12.95 4.25
CA ALA A 216 -8.34 -13.55 3.38
C ALA A 216 -8.70 -15.01 3.06
N VAL A 217 -8.06 -15.56 2.03
CA VAL A 217 -8.04 -17.00 1.76
C VAL A 217 -6.75 -17.59 2.34
N TYR A 218 -6.89 -18.69 3.11
CA TYR A 218 -5.77 -19.40 3.72
C TYR A 218 -5.62 -20.78 3.07
N GLU A 219 -4.39 -21.16 2.73
CA GLU A 219 -4.05 -22.51 2.25
C GLU A 219 -3.41 -23.31 3.38
N VAL A 220 -3.97 -24.49 3.69
CA VAL A 220 -3.61 -25.31 4.87
C VAL A 220 -2.13 -25.72 4.88
N ASP A 221 -1.54 -25.97 3.72
CA ASP A 221 -0.14 -26.43 3.60
C ASP A 221 0.86 -25.29 3.31
N ASN A 222 0.41 -24.03 3.38
CA ASN A 222 1.22 -22.85 3.12
C ASN A 222 1.74 -22.23 4.43
N THR A 223 2.47 -23.05 5.20
CA THR A 223 2.78 -22.78 6.62
C THR A 223 4.17 -22.18 6.88
N ASP A 224 4.89 -21.73 5.85
CA ASP A 224 6.18 -21.06 6.07
C ASP A 224 5.98 -19.62 6.55
N TYR A 225 5.71 -19.48 7.84
CA TYR A 225 5.56 -18.21 8.55
C TYR A 225 6.89 -17.63 9.04
N LYS A 226 8.05 -18.27 8.77
CA LYS A 226 9.35 -17.92 9.38
C LYS A 226 9.85 -16.49 9.09
N ASN A 227 9.24 -15.83 8.11
CA ASN A 227 9.55 -14.44 7.72
C ASN A 227 8.31 -13.55 7.71
N LEU A 228 7.20 -13.98 8.33
CA LEU A 228 6.05 -13.12 8.55
C LEU A 228 6.28 -12.32 9.82
N TYR A 229 6.37 -11.01 9.65
CA TYR A 229 6.49 -10.08 10.76
C TYR A 229 5.23 -10.19 11.65
N HIS A 230 5.40 -10.74 12.84
CA HIS A 230 4.47 -10.57 13.94
C HIS A 230 5.02 -9.48 14.87
N GLU A 231 4.22 -8.44 15.15
CA GLU A 231 4.62 -7.34 16.04
C GLU A 231 5.08 -7.85 17.43
N GLY A 232 4.64 -9.04 17.84
CA GLY A 232 5.05 -9.73 19.07
C GLY A 232 6.44 -10.36 19.06
N GLU A 233 7.03 -10.65 17.90
CA GLU A 233 8.29 -11.40 17.81
C GLU A 233 9.52 -10.55 18.22
N GLN A 234 9.46 -9.24 18.03
CA GLN A 234 10.54 -8.31 18.46
C GLN A 234 10.41 -7.83 19.91
N VAL A 235 9.25 -7.99 20.54
CA VAL A 235 9.03 -7.53 21.93
C VAL A 235 9.29 -8.59 22.98
N GLY A 236 9.75 -9.79 22.60
CA GLY A 236 10.24 -10.80 23.55
C GLY A 236 9.25 -11.12 24.67
N LEU A 237 7.99 -11.39 24.30
CA LEU A 237 7.01 -12.02 25.18
C LEU A 237 7.07 -13.54 25.05
#